data_AF-A0A1V3WVR4-F1
#
_entry.id   AF-A0A1V3WVR4-F1
#
_cell.length_a   1.000
_cell.length_b   1.000
_cell.length_c   1.000
_cell.angle_alpha   90.00
_cell.angle_beta   90.00
_cell.angle_gamma   90.00
#
_symmetry.space_group_name_H-M   'P 1'
#
loop_
_entity.id
_entity.type
_entity.pdbx_description
1 polymer ?
#
loop_
_entity_poly.entity_id
_entity_poly.type
_entity_poly.pdbx_seq_one_letter_code
_entity_poly.pdbx_strand_id
1 'polypeptide(L)' 'MGLAGTGTATELVAWINGHPEFVDFPVDLGHERVVIIGNGNVALDLARVLTADPGPGPNRHRRSCAAGVPRLGGP' A
#
# COMPACT_ATOMS: atom_id res chain seq x y z
N MET A 1 10.94 2.39 13.16
CA MET A 1 9.57 1.82 13.13
C MET A 1 9.66 0.42 13.70
N GLY A 2 8.90 0.09 14.74
CA GLY A 2 9.05 -1.19 15.47
C GLY A 2 7.73 -1.86 15.85
N LEU A 3 6.60 -1.35 15.34
CA LEU A 3 5.27 -1.89 15.58
C LEU A 3 4.69 -2.38 14.25
N ALA A 4 4.07 -3.56 14.25
CA ALA A 4 3.37 -4.09 13.08
C ALA A 4 2.29 -3.10 12.60
N GLY A 5 2.16 -2.94 11.28
CA GLY A 5 1.23 -1.98 10.68
C GLY A 5 1.69 -0.52 10.70
N THR A 6 2.93 -0.23 11.11
CA THR A 6 3.54 1.10 11.00
C THR A 6 4.59 1.14 9.91
N GLY A 7 4.66 2.26 9.20
CA GLY A 7 5.65 2.48 8.14
C GLY A 7 5.66 3.93 7.69
N THR A 8 6.68 4.29 6.93
CA THR A 8 6.87 5.65 6.44
C THR A 8 6.02 5.88 5.19
N ALA A 9 5.73 7.16 4.91
CA ALA A 9 5.07 7.54 3.67
C ALA A 9 5.86 7.10 2.44
N THR A 10 7.20 7.19 2.48
CA THR A 10 8.08 6.79 1.38
C THR A 10 7.98 5.30 1.07
N GLU A 11 7.96 4.44 2.10
CA GLU A 11 7.81 2.99 1.91
C GLU A 11 6.44 2.64 1.32
N LEU A 12 5.37 3.27 1.82
CA LEU A 12 4.03 3.05 1.27
C LEU A 12 3.90 3.55 -0.17
N VAL A 13 4.50 4.69 -0.50
CA VAL A 13 4.56 5.21 -1.88
C VAL A 13 5.33 4.24 -2.78
N ALA A 14 6.47 3.72 -2.33
CA ALA A 14 7.25 2.76 -3.10
C ALA A 14 6.45 1.47 -3.36
N TRP A 15 5.73 0.97 -2.34
CA TRP A 15 4.85 -0.19 -2.46
C TRP A 15 3.68 0.02 -3.43
N ILE A 16 2.94 1.13 -3.31
CA ILE A 16 1.81 1.45 -4.22
C ILE A 16 2.27 1.58 -5.68
N ASN A 17 3.50 2.07 -5.90
CA ASN A 17 4.09 2.19 -7.23
C ASN A 17 4.80 0.91 -7.72
N GLY A 18 4.80 -0.16 -6.92
CA GLY A 18 5.38 -1.46 -7.32
C GLY A 18 6.91 -1.50 -7.33
N HIS A 19 7.57 -0.76 -6.43
CA HIS A 19 9.02 -0.79 -6.31
C HIS A 19 9.50 -2.21 -5.89
N PRO A 20 10.46 -2.83 -6.60
CA PRO A 20 10.86 -4.22 -6.36
C PRO A 20 11.31 -4.52 -4.93
N GLU A 21 11.99 -3.57 -4.28
CA GLU A 21 12.47 -3.72 -2.90
C GLU A 21 11.37 -3.55 -1.83
N PHE A 22 10.19 -3.05 -2.21
CA PHE A 22 9.09 -2.77 -1.27
C PHE A 22 7.86 -3.64 -1.52
N VAL A 23 7.96 -4.70 -2.33
CA VAL A 23 6.84 -5.61 -2.62
C VAL A 23 6.28 -6.29 -1.38
N ASP A 24 7.16 -6.63 -0.42
CA ASP A 24 6.82 -7.31 0.83
C ASP A 24 6.52 -6.33 1.99
N PHE A 25 6.16 -5.07 1.68
CA PHE A 25 5.85 -4.07 2.68
C PHE A 25 4.66 -4.54 3.58
N PRO A 26 4.86 -4.68 4.90
CA PRO A 26 3.93 -5.39 5.78
C PRO A 26 2.77 -4.49 6.24
N VAL A 27 1.95 -4.03 5.28
CA VAL A 27 0.76 -3.21 5.55
C VAL A 27 -0.51 -4.04 5.37
N ASP A 28 -1.31 -4.13 6.44
CA ASP A 28 -2.66 -4.69 6.36
C ASP A 28 -3.68 -3.56 6.18
N LEU A 29 -4.23 -3.44 4.97
CA LEU A 29 -5.32 -2.50 4.66
C LEU A 29 -6.71 -3.06 5.01
N GLY A 30 -6.80 -4.18 5.75
CA GLY A 30 -8.03 -4.90 6.09
C GLY A 30 -8.89 -4.16 7.10
N HIS A 31 -8.28 -3.20 7.79
CA HIS A 31 -8.92 -2.37 8.79
C HIS A 31 -9.73 -1.23 8.17
N GLU A 32 -10.74 -0.78 8.89
CA GLU A 32 -11.62 0.33 8.50
C GLU A 32 -10.90 1.69 8.49
N ARG A 33 -9.79 1.83 9.24
CA ARG A 33 -9.13 3.11 9.49
C ARG A 33 -7.62 3.04 9.32
N VAL A 34 -7.08 4.07 8.67
CA VAL A 34 -5.64 4.37 8.60
C VAL A 34 -5.41 5.78 9.16
N VAL A 35 -4.30 5.97 9.86
CA VAL A 35 -3.86 7.28 10.37
C VAL A 35 -2.59 7.69 9.64
N ILE A 36 -2.60 8.87 9.03
CA ILE A 36 -1.45 9.45 8.32
C ILE A 36 -0.95 10.64 9.13
N ILE A 37 0.35 10.65 9.44
CA ILE A 37 1.00 11.74 10.17
C ILE A 37 1.79 12.59 9.19
N GLY A 38 1.34 13.83 8.96
CA GLY A 38 1.95 14.80 8.06
C GLY A 38 0.93 15.71 7.40
N ASN A 39 1.36 16.89 6.92
CA ASN A 39 0.50 17.89 6.28
C ASN A 39 1.06 18.37 4.91
N GLY A 40 1.64 17.44 4.15
CA GLY A 40 2.20 17.71 2.83
C GLY A 40 1.47 16.96 1.72
N ASN A 41 1.83 17.24 0.47
CA ASN A 41 1.20 16.61 -0.70
C ASN A 41 1.23 15.08 -0.65
N VAL A 42 2.33 14.49 -0.19
CA VAL A 42 2.45 13.03 -0.05
C VAL A 42 1.40 12.46 0.92
N ALA A 43 1.11 13.15 2.03
CA ALA A 43 0.09 12.71 2.97
C ALA A 43 -1.31 12.73 2.33
N LEU A 44 -1.60 13.77 1.55
CA LEU A 44 -2.86 13.89 0.81
C LEU A 44 -2.98 12.84 -0.30
N ASP A 45 -1.92 12.57 -1.05
CA ASP A 45 -1.93 11.58 -2.13
C ASP A 45 -2.15 10.17 -1.58
N LEU A 46 -1.49 9.83 -0.47
CA LEU A 46 -1.74 8.57 0.23
C LEU A 46 -3.18 8.48 0.73
N ALA A 47 -3.73 9.54 1.33
CA ALA A 47 -5.14 9.55 1.74
C ALA A 47 -6.07 9.28 0.54
N ARG A 48 -5.84 9.97 -0.59
CA ARG A 48 -6.64 9.82 -1.81
C ARG A 48 -6.61 8.40 -2.37
N VAL A 49 -5.43 7.78 -2.44
CA VAL A 49 -5.30 6.41 -2.94
C VAL A 49 -5.99 5.42 -2.00
N LEU A 50 -5.81 5.58 -0.69
CA LEU A 50 -6.40 4.67 0.31
C LEU A 50 -7.93 4.79 0.41
N THR A 51 -8.51 5.93 0.06
CA THR A 51 -9.96 6.17 0.09
C THR A 51 -10.63 6.09 -1.27
N ALA A 52 -9.90 5.83 -2.35
CA ALA A 52 -10.48 5.76 -3.70
C ALA A 52 -11.43 4.55 -3.81
N ASP A 53 -12.58 4.76 -4.47
CA ASP A 53 -13.48 3.65 -4.80
C ASP A 53 -12.75 2.68 -5.74
N PRO A 54 -12.59 1.39 -5.36
CA PRO A 54 -11.91 0.41 -6.19
C PRO A 54 -12.62 0.11 -7.52
N GLY A 55 -13.87 0.55 -7.70
CA GLY A 55 -14.69 0.33 -8.89
C GLY A 55 -15.44 -1.01 -8.89
N PRO A 56 -16.31 -1.25 -9.89
CA PRO A 56 -17.17 -2.43 -9.95
C PRO A 56 -16.40 -3.65 -10.46
N GLY A 57 -15.59 -4.27 -9.61
CA GLY A 57 -14.92 -5.54 -9.89
C GLY A 57 -14.82 -6.41 -8.64
N PRO A 58 -14.72 -7.75 -8.78
CA PRO A 58 -14.65 -8.68 -7.64
C PRO A 58 -13.42 -8.45 -6.74
N ASN A 59 -12.42 -7.72 -7.22
CA ASN A 59 -11.26 -7.25 -6.47
C ASN A 59 -11.55 -5.93 -5.73
N ARG A 60 -12.52 -5.95 -4.81
CA ARG A 60 -12.81 -4.83 -3.89
C ARG A 60 -11.61 -4.51 -2.96
N HIS A 61 -10.62 -5.39 -2.95
CA HIS A 61 -9.27 -5.17 -2.43
C HIS A 61 -8.35 -4.96 -3.63
N ARG A 62 -8.12 -3.71 -4.08
CA ARG A 62 -7.03 -3.38 -5.02
C ARG A 62 -5.64 -3.53 -4.34
N ARG A 63 -5.43 -4.67 -3.68
CA ARG A 63 -4.19 -5.18 -3.07
C ARG A 63 -3.45 -6.12 -4.02
N SER A 64 -3.91 -6.29 -5.25
CA SER A 64 -3.30 -7.21 -6.20
C SER A 64 -1.96 -6.72 -6.78
N CYS A 65 -1.58 -5.45 -6.62
CA CYS A 65 -0.20 -5.08 -6.94
C CYS A 65 0.80 -5.67 -5.92
N ALA A 66 0.36 -5.97 -4.69
CA ALA A 66 1.11 -6.79 -3.74
C ALA A 66 0.84 -8.30 -3.92
N ALA A 67 -0.34 -8.69 -4.40
CA ALA A 67 -0.73 -10.10 -4.57
C ALA A 67 -0.57 -10.65 -6.00
N GLY A 68 0.19 -9.98 -6.88
CA GLY A 68 0.17 -10.31 -8.32
C GLY A 68 1.43 -10.00 -9.12
N VAL A 69 2.57 -9.71 -8.49
CA VAL A 69 3.85 -9.84 -9.20
C VAL A 69 4.18 -11.33 -9.21
N PRO A 70 4.18 -12.01 -10.38
CA PRO A 70 4.69 -13.37 -10.45
C PRO A 70 6.12 -13.33 -9.95
N ARG A 71 6.49 -14.22 -9.02
CA ARG A 71 7.91 -14.43 -8.67
C ARG A 71 8.65 -14.80 -9.95
N LEU A 72 9.25 -13.83 -10.61
CA LEU A 72 10.20 -14.06 -11.67
C LEU A 72 11.50 -14.47 -10.99
N GLY A 73 11.66 -15.79 -10.84
CA GLY A 73 12.91 -16.43 -10.43
C GLY A 73 12.84 -17.15 -9.10
N GLY A 74 12.62 -18.46 -9.15
CA GLY A 74 13.49 -19.37 -8.39
C GLY A 74 14.70 -19.73 -9.26
N PRO A 75 15.73 -20.44 -8.74
CA PRO A 75 15.83 -21.08 -7.43
C PRO A 75 16.30 -20.17 -6.29
#